data_AF-A0A6F8XKQ7-F1
#
_entry.id   AF-A0A6F8XKQ7-F1
#
_cell.length_a   1.000
_cell.length_b   1.000
_cell.length_c   1.000
_cell.angle_alpha   90.00
_cell.angle_beta   90.00
_cell.angle_gamma   90.00
#
_symmetry.space_group_name_H-M   'P 1'
#
loop_
_entity.id
_entity.type
_entity.pdbx_description
1 polymer ?
#
loop_
_entity_poly.entity_id
_entity_poly.type
_entity_poly.pdbx_seq_one_letter_code
_entity_poly.pdbx_strand_id
1 'polypeptide(L)'
;MRIVIAEDSVLLREGLDQILTRFGHEVRAVGDGDGLLAAVAEEVPDVVVTDVRMPPGFRDEGLRAAIELRRRYEGLPVLVLSQYVEQTYAAELVSTGAGWVTCSRTGSAT
;
A
#
# COMPACT_ATOMS: atom_id res chain seq x y z
N MET A 1 4.21 15.13 -4.99
CA MET A 1 4.35 13.71 -5.36
C MET A 1 2.96 13.16 -5.54
N ARG A 2 2.77 12.29 -6.52
CA ARG A 2 1.54 11.55 -6.76
C ARG A 2 1.60 10.24 -5.97
N ILE A 3 0.59 10.01 -5.15
CA ILE A 3 0.48 8.87 -4.25
C ILE A 3 -0.84 8.16 -4.53
N VAL A 4 -0.79 6.86 -4.75
CA VAL A 4 -2.00 6.03 -4.76
C VAL A 4 -2.08 5.26 -3.46
N ILE A 5 -3.23 5.33 -2.78
CA ILE A 5 -3.49 4.65 -1.50
C ILE A 5 -4.59 3.63 -1.70
N ALA A 6 -4.35 2.38 -1.31
CA ALA A 6 -5.37 1.35 -1.25
C ALA A 6 -5.58 0.91 0.21
N GLU A 7 -6.79 1.13 0.73
CA GLU A 7 -7.12 0.95 2.14
C GLU A 7 -8.63 0.66 2.25
N ASP A 8 -9.03 -0.44 2.89
CA ASP A 8 -10.45 -0.82 2.99
C ASP A 8 -11.21 0.02 4.02
N SER A 9 -10.55 0.42 5.10
CA SER A 9 -11.14 1.28 6.13
C SER A 9 -11.33 2.70 5.60
N VAL A 10 -12.59 3.08 5.34
CA VAL A 10 -12.95 4.42 4.87
C VAL A 10 -12.36 5.52 5.75
N LEU A 11 -12.42 5.37 7.07
CA LEU A 11 -11.91 6.35 8.02
C LEU A 11 -10.38 6.51 7.93
N LEU A 12 -9.65 5.39 7.83
CA LEU A 12 -8.19 5.43 7.71
C LEU A 12 -7.78 5.99 6.35
N ARG A 13 -8.47 5.58 5.28
CA ARG A 13 -8.26 6.07 3.93
C ARG A 13 -8.42 7.59 3.84
N GLU A 14 -9.51 8.14 4.36
CA GLU A 14 -9.75 9.59 4.41
C GLU A 14 -8.72 10.31 5.28
N GLY A 15 -8.32 9.72 6.40
CA GLY A 15 -7.30 10.27 7.28
C GLY A 15 -5.93 10.39 6.60
N LEU A 16 -5.50 9.33 5.91
CA LEU A 16 -4.24 9.31 5.15
C LEU A 16 -4.28 10.30 3.98
N ASP A 17 -5.38 10.33 3.23
CA ASP A 17 -5.61 11.27 2.14
C ASP A 17 -5.47 12.73 2.58
N GLN A 18 -6.16 13.10 3.67
CA GLN A 18 -6.09 14.46 4.22
C GLN A 18 -4.68 14.83 4.70
N ILE A 19 -4.01 13.92 5.42
CA ILE A 19 -2.67 14.18 5.95
C ILE A 19 -1.68 14.39 4.80
N LEU A 20 -1.63 13.49 3.83
CA LEU A 20 -0.68 13.54 2.73
C LEU A 20 -0.96 14.72 1.79
N THR A 21 -2.23 15.02 1.52
CA THR A 21 -2.62 16.21 0.76
C THR A 21 -2.19 17.48 1.47
N ARG A 22 -2.33 17.56 2.80
CA ARG A 22 -1.88 18.71 3.60
C ARG A 22 -0.36 18.92 3.53
N PHE A 23 0.42 17.88 3.29
CA PHE A 23 1.87 17.96 3.04
C PHE A 23 2.24 18.27 1.58
N GLY A 24 1.26 18.58 0.72
CA GLY A 24 1.48 18.99 -0.68
C GLY A 24 1.64 17.82 -1.64
N HIS A 25 1.06 16.66 -1.32
CA HIS A 25 1.00 15.52 -2.22
C HIS A 25 -0.35 15.47 -2.96
N GLU A 26 -0.33 14.91 -4.17
CA GLU A 26 -1.54 14.59 -4.93
C GLU A 26 -1.90 13.16 -4.62
N VAL A 27 -3.07 12.93 -4.04
CA VAL A 27 -3.47 11.62 -3.53
C VAL A 27 -4.67 11.09 -4.30
N ARG A 28 -4.60 9.82 -4.69
CA ARG A 28 -5.74 9.05 -5.17
C ARG A 28 -5.96 7.86 -4.25
N ALA A 29 -7.11 7.84 -3.58
CA ALA A 29 -7.45 6.80 -2.61
C ALA A 29 -8.52 5.84 -3.14
N VAL A 30 -8.30 4.53 -2.96
CA VAL A 30 -9.19 3.44 -3.41
C VAL A 30 -9.40 2.43 -2.28
N GLY A 31 -10.47 1.62 -2.38
CA GLY A 31 -10.90 0.72 -1.31
C GLY A 31 -10.59 -0.75 -1.50
N ASP A 32 -10.00 -1.12 -2.64
CA ASP A 32 -9.77 -2.51 -3.01
C ASP A 32 -8.59 -2.65 -3.97
N GLY A 33 -8.15 -3.90 -4.17
CA GLY A 33 -6.99 -4.23 -5.01
C GLY A 33 -7.22 -3.96 -6.50
N ASP A 34 -8.44 -4.12 -7.01
CA ASP A 34 -8.75 -3.88 -8.42
C ASP A 34 -8.71 -2.37 -8.73
N GLY A 35 -9.26 -1.56 -7.83
CA GLY A 35 -9.17 -0.11 -7.84
C GLY A 35 -7.73 0.37 -7.78
N LEU A 36 -6.86 -0.30 -7.02
CA LEU A 36 -5.43 0.02 -6.98
C LEU A 36 -4.77 -0.22 -8.34
N LEU A 37 -4.99 -1.38 -8.94
CA LEU A 37 -4.44 -1.72 -10.26
C LEU A 37 -4.93 -0.75 -11.35
N ALA A 38 -6.23 -0.42 -11.33
CA ALA A 38 -6.81 0.54 -12.25
C ALA A 38 -6.21 1.93 -12.06
N ALA A 39 -6.08 2.37 -10.81
CA ALA A 39 -5.58 3.70 -10.49
C ALA A 39 -4.15 3.95 -10.99
N VAL A 40 -3.28 2.95 -10.81
CA VAL A 40 -1.88 3.02 -11.28
C VAL A 40 -1.79 2.89 -12.80
N ALA A 41 -2.70 2.14 -13.43
CA ALA A 41 -2.73 2.01 -14.89
C ALA A 41 -3.18 3.29 -15.60
N GLU A 42 -4.07 4.07 -14.98
CA GLU A 42 -4.48 5.37 -15.50
C GLU A 42 -3.33 6.39 -15.42
N GLU A 43 -2.62 6.42 -14.30
CA GLU A 43 -1.49 7.32 -14.09
C GLU A 43 -0.49 6.71 -13.11
N VAL A 44 0.76 6.51 -13.56
CA VAL A 44 1.81 5.89 -12.74
C VAL A 44 2.24 6.87 -11.64
N PRO A 45 2.05 6.53 -10.34
CA PRO A 45 2.38 7.41 -9.23
C PRO A 45 3.87 7.35 -8.87
N ASP A 46 4.30 8.26 -8.01
CA ASP A 46 5.66 8.24 -7.45
C ASP A 46 5.80 7.16 -6.36
N VAL A 47 4.70 6.81 -5.69
CA VAL A 47 4.65 5.75 -4.67
C VAL A 47 3.23 5.20 -4.52
N VAL A 48 3.14 3.89 -4.28
CA VAL A 48 1.92 3.20 -3.88
C VAL A 48 1.97 2.89 -2.38
N VAL A 49 0.87 3.16 -1.68
CA VAL A 49 0.64 2.71 -0.31
C VAL A 49 -0.55 1.76 -0.32
N THR A 50 -0.42 0.55 0.22
CA THR A 50 -1.53 -0.42 0.21
C THR A 50 -1.65 -1.15 1.54
N ASP A 51 -2.86 -1.35 2.05
CA ASP A 51 -3.12 -2.41 3.04
C ASP A 51 -2.90 -3.79 2.39
N VAL A 52 -2.63 -4.81 3.19
CA VAL A 52 -2.61 -6.22 2.78
C VAL A 52 -4.03 -6.75 2.58
N ARG A 53 -4.94 -6.45 3.51
CA ARG A 53 -6.27 -7.07 3.58
C ARG A 53 -7.32 -6.12 3.04
N MET A 54 -7.94 -6.48 1.93
CA MET A 54 -9.00 -5.67 1.32
C MET A 54 -10.11 -6.56 0.76
N PRO A 55 -11.31 -6.03 0.49
CA PRO A 55 -12.35 -6.75 -0.22
C PRO A 55 -11.85 -7.43 -1.51
N PRO A 56 -12.49 -8.54 -1.94
CA PRO A 56 -13.65 -9.17 -1.31
C PRO A 56 -13.30 -10.17 -0.18
N GLY A 57 -12.08 -10.70 -0.13
CA GLY A 57 -11.72 -11.77 0.80
C GLY A 57 -11.04 -11.31 2.08
N PHE A 58 -10.55 -10.06 2.16
CA PHE A 58 -9.84 -9.49 3.31
C PHE A 58 -8.64 -10.35 3.77
N ARG A 59 -7.87 -10.90 2.82
CA ARG A 59 -6.73 -11.78 3.07
C ARG A 59 -5.41 -11.18 2.63
N ASP A 60 -5.22 -11.05 1.32
CA ASP A 60 -3.94 -10.72 0.69
C ASP A 60 -4.11 -9.95 -0.63
N GLU A 61 -5.32 -9.45 -0.90
CA GLU A 61 -5.69 -8.77 -2.13
C GLU A 61 -4.79 -7.57 -2.43
N GLY A 62 -4.48 -6.75 -1.42
CA GLY A 62 -3.59 -5.60 -1.60
C GLY A 62 -2.13 -5.99 -1.80
N LEU A 63 -1.67 -7.06 -1.14
CA LEU A 63 -0.34 -7.60 -1.36
C LEU A 63 -0.19 -8.16 -2.79
N ARG A 64 -1.19 -8.90 -3.28
CA ARG A 64 -1.20 -9.41 -4.65
C ARG A 64 -1.17 -8.28 -5.67
N ALA A 65 -1.96 -7.22 -5.44
CA ALA A 65 -1.92 -6.03 -6.28
C ALA A 65 -0.53 -5.37 -6.27
N ALA A 66 0.11 -5.22 -5.10
CA ALA A 66 1.47 -4.69 -4.99
C ALA A 66 2.51 -5.51 -5.77
N ILE A 67 2.48 -6.85 -5.64
CA ILE A 67 3.39 -7.75 -6.37
C ILE A 67 3.18 -7.60 -7.88
N GLU A 68 1.93 -7.55 -8.33
CA GLU A 68 1.60 -7.37 -9.74
C GLU A 68 2.07 -6.03 -10.27
N LEU A 69 1.88 -4.94 -9.51
CA LEU A 69 2.37 -3.62 -9.87
C LEU A 69 3.89 -3.58 -10.00
N ARG A 70 4.63 -4.20 -9.07
CA ARG A 70 6.10 -4.27 -9.18
C ARG A 70 6.58 -5.10 -10.36
N ARG A 71 5.81 -6.11 -10.78
CA ARG A 71 6.10 -6.87 -12.00
C ARG A 71 5.86 -6.05 -13.27
N ARG A 72 4.81 -5.23 -13.29
CA ARG A 72 4.44 -4.40 -14.44
C ARG A 72 5.25 -3.11 -14.57
N TYR A 73 5.62 -2.51 -13.44
CA TYR A 73 6.29 -1.22 -13.37
C TYR A 73 7.61 -1.38 -12.60
N GLU A 74 8.68 -1.62 -13.34
CA GLU A 74 10.02 -1.77 -12.78
C GLU A 74 10.41 -0.52 -11.99
N GLY A 75 10.79 -0.70 -10.72
CA GLY A 75 11.21 0.39 -9.85
C GLY A 75 10.08 1.21 -9.20
N LEU A 76 8.81 0.87 -9.42
CA LEU A 76 7.69 1.53 -8.73
C LEU A 76 7.78 1.31 -7.21
N PRO A 77 7.95 2.37 -6.40
CA PRO A 77 8.02 2.24 -4.95
C PRO A 77 6.66 1.80 -4.38
N VAL A 78 6.67 0.76 -3.56
CA VAL A 78 5.47 0.27 -2.86
C VAL A 78 5.73 0.17 -1.36
N LEU A 79 4.87 0.81 -0.58
CA LEU A 79 4.77 0.67 0.87
C LEU A 79 3.54 -0.16 1.22
N VAL A 80 3.74 -1.25 1.94
CA VAL A 80 2.64 -2.10 2.41
C VAL A 80 2.36 -1.79 3.88
N LEU A 81 1.14 -1.37 4.18
CA LEU A 81 0.61 -1.21 5.53
C LEU A 81 0.04 -2.54 6.00
N SER A 82 0.36 -2.92 7.24
CA SER A 82 -0.08 -4.19 7.80
C SER A 82 -0.44 -4.01 9.26
N GLN A 83 -1.71 -4.22 9.59
CA GLN A 83 -2.17 -4.34 10.97
C GLN A 83 -1.77 -5.68 11.62
N TYR A 84 -1.28 -6.65 10.84
CA TYR A 84 -0.83 -7.95 11.33
C TYR A 84 0.38 -8.47 10.55
N VAL A 85 1.59 -8.31 11.11
CA VAL A 85 2.82 -8.80 10.47
C VAL A 85 2.92 -10.31 10.63
N GLU A 86 2.38 -11.05 9.67
CA GLU A 86 2.71 -12.46 9.52
C GLU A 86 4.06 -12.56 8.77
N GLN A 87 5.05 -13.23 9.37
CA GLN A 87 6.46 -13.21 8.93
C GLN A 87 6.69 -13.66 7.48
N THR A 88 5.74 -14.43 6.92
CA THR A 88 5.84 -15.02 5.58
C THR A 88 5.87 -13.98 4.46
N TYR A 89 5.20 -12.84 4.60
CA TYR A 89 5.00 -11.89 3.49
C TYR A 89 6.13 -10.86 3.33
N ALA A 90 6.86 -10.56 4.41
CA ALA A 90 8.00 -9.65 4.37
C ALA A 90 9.12 -10.19 3.45
N ALA A 91 9.30 -11.51 3.42
CA ALA A 91 10.31 -12.15 2.57
C ALA A 91 10.03 -11.95 1.07
N GLU A 92 8.77 -12.04 0.63
CA GLU A 92 8.39 -11.89 -0.77
C GLU A 92 8.55 -10.43 -1.24
N LEU A 93 8.16 -9.46 -0.40
CA LEU A 93 8.32 -8.03 -0.67
C LEU A 93 9.80 -7.59 -0.71
N VAL A 94 10.65 -8.18 0.12
CA VAL A 94 12.09 -7.90 0.14
C VAL A 94 12.81 -8.59 -1.02
N SER A 95 12.40 -9.79 -1.41
CA SER A 95 13.03 -10.56 -2.48
C SER A 95 12.92 -9.94 -3.88
N THR A 96 11.97 -9.02 -4.07
CA THR A 96 11.69 -8.38 -5.37
C THR A 96 12.53 -7.12 -5.64
N GLY A 97 13.42 -6.72 -4.73
CA GLY A 97 14.47 -5.71 -4.97
C GLY A 97 13.97 -4.25 -5.08
N ALA A 98 14.44 -3.40 -4.15
CA ALA A 98 14.19 -1.95 -4.05
C ALA A 98 12.79 -1.52 -3.54
N GLY A 99 12.60 -1.58 -2.22
CA GLY A 99 11.50 -0.94 -1.51
C GLY A 99 11.73 -1.03 0.01
N TRP A 100 11.60 0.08 0.72
CA TRP A 100 11.80 0.12 2.17
C TRP A 100 10.57 -0.43 2.89
N VAL A 101 10.73 -1.53 3.63
CA VAL A 101 9.70 -2.05 4.56
C VAL A 101 10.04 -1.52 5.95
N THR A 102 9.21 -0.65 6.50
CA THR A 102 9.33 -0.24 7.91
C THR A 102 8.25 -0.90 8.75
N CYS A 103 8.68 -1.59 9.82
CA CYS A 103 7.81 -2.17 10.84
C CYS A 103 8.11 -1.46 12.16
N SER A 104 7.39 -0.39 12.48
CA SER A 104 7.53 0.24 13.80
C SER A 104 6.75 -0.56 14.84
N ARG A 105 7.48 -1.22 15.74
CA ARG A 105 6.95 -1.88 16.93
C ARG A 105 6.69 -0.81 18.00
N THR A 106 5.44 -0.51 18.31
CA THR A 106 5.07 0.21 19.53
C THR A 106 4.45 -0.78 20.50
N GLY A 107 5.22 -1.19 21.50
CA GLY A 107 4.72 -2.04 22.58
C GLY A 107 5.84 -2.66 23.41
N SER A 108 6.28 -1.96 24.46
CA SER A 108 6.69 -2.61 25.70
C SER A 108 5.86 -2.02 26.82
N ALA A 109 4.94 -2.83 27.33
CA ALA A 109 4.27 -2.60 28.59
C ALA A 109 5.30 -2.61 29.73
N THR A 110 5.23 -1.60 30.59
CA THR A 110 5.41 -1.74 32.05
C THR A 110 4.37 -0.86 32.72
#